data_AF-A0A6B2DHP3-F1
#
_entry.id   AF-A0A6B2DHP3-F1
#
_cell.length_a   1.000
_cell.length_b   1.000
_cell.length_c   1.000
_cell.angle_alpha   90.00
_cell.angle_beta   90.00
_cell.angle_gamma   90.00
#
_symmetry.space_group_name_H-M   'P 1'
#
loop_
_entity.id
_entity.type
_entity.pdbx_description
1 polymer ?
#
loop_
_entity_poly.entity_id
_entity_poly.type
_entity_poly.pdbx_seq_one_letter_code
_entity_poly.pdbx_strand_id
1 'polypeptide(L)'
;TLLAGPHGRAAGELLPGVDEVLTWRAPWIDPEPPPVTAEDTGTFVELARARRFDRALVLTSFHQSPLPLALLLRQAGVPWIGA
;
A
#
# COMPACT_ATOMS: atom_id res chain seq x y z
N THR A 1 -5.19 3.22 9.93
CA THR A 1 -3.87 3.13 9.23
C THR A 1 -3.96 3.60 7.79
N LEU A 2 -2.99 4.38 7.33
CA LEU A 2 -2.83 4.83 5.94
C LEU A 2 -1.52 4.26 5.36
N LEU A 3 -1.56 3.74 4.13
CA LEU A 3 -0.35 3.40 3.37
C LEU A 3 0.00 4.57 2.45
N ALA A 4 1.25 5.04 2.51
CA ALA A 4 1.74 6.10 1.64
C ALA A 4 3.18 5.83 1.16
N GLY A 5 3.53 6.40 0.01
CA GLY A 5 4.93 6.51 -0.40
C GLY A 5 5.71 7.51 0.48
N PRO A 6 7.05 7.54 0.38
CA PRO A 6 7.88 8.41 1.21
C PRO A 6 7.52 9.90 1.08
N HIS A 7 7.05 10.33 -0.10
CA HIS A 7 6.63 11.71 -0.35
C HIS A 7 5.28 12.07 0.30
N GLY A 8 4.42 11.09 0.59
CA GLY A 8 3.10 11.30 1.17
C GLY A 8 3.06 11.16 2.69
N ARG A 9 4.13 10.65 3.32
CA ARG A 9 4.15 10.33 4.76
C ARG A 9 3.79 11.51 5.65
N ALA A 10 4.49 12.63 5.48
CA ALA A 10 4.31 13.81 6.33
C ALA A 10 2.88 14.37 6.24
N ALA A 11 2.27 14.34 5.06
CA ALA A 11 0.88 14.74 4.90
C ALA A 11 -0.08 13.75 5.59
N GLY A 12 0.18 12.44 5.47
CA GLY A 12 -0.61 11.40 6.12
C GLY A 12 -0.61 11.49 7.65
N GLU A 13 0.51 11.87 8.26
CA GLU A 13 0.65 12.04 9.72
C GLU A 13 -0.17 13.23 10.26
N LEU A 14 -0.60 14.16 9.39
CA LEU A 14 -1.43 15.30 9.75
C LEU A 14 -2.94 15.04 9.62
N LEU A 15 -3.34 13.91 9.01
CA LEU A 15 -4.74 13.65 8.72
C LEU A 15 -5.52 13.23 9.97
N PRO A 16 -6.68 13.86 10.27
CA PRO A 16 -7.54 13.42 11.35
C PRO A 16 -8.09 12.02 11.06
N GLY A 17 -8.05 11.14 12.07
CA GLY A 17 -8.52 9.75 11.96
C GLY A 17 -7.51 8.76 11.37
N VAL A 18 -6.28 9.19 11.07
CA VAL A 18 -5.18 8.27 10.75
C VAL A 18 -4.41 7.93 12.01
N ASP A 19 -4.53 6.68 12.49
CA ASP A 19 -3.80 6.22 13.68
C ASP A 19 -2.29 6.01 13.43
N GLU A 20 -1.94 5.58 12.21
CA GLU A 20 -0.58 5.23 11.81
C GLU A 20 -0.42 5.36 10.30
N VAL A 21 0.76 5.84 9.88
CA VAL A 21 1.19 5.85 8.48
C VAL A 21 2.22 4.77 8.22
N LEU A 22 1.86 3.78 7.42
CA LEU A 22 2.80 2.82 6.85
C LEU A 22 3.46 3.44 5.62
N THR A 23 4.79 3.39 5.56
CA THR A 23 5.54 3.92 4.43
C THR A 23 6.13 2.78 3.61
N TRP A 24 5.76 2.70 2.34
CA TRP A 24 6.36 1.79 1.37
C TRP A 24 6.37 2.44 -0.01
N ARG A 25 7.51 2.37 -0.71
CA ARG A 25 7.64 2.88 -2.07
C ARG A 25 7.22 1.76 -3.03
N ALA A 26 5.94 1.69 -3.34
CA ALA A 26 5.42 0.71 -4.29
C ALA A 26 6.14 0.84 -5.66
N PRO A 27 6.73 -0.25 -6.20
CA PRO A 27 7.64 -0.21 -7.35
C PRO A 27 6.94 0.00 -8.72
N TRP A 28 5.79 0.65 -8.73
CA TRP A 28 4.99 0.94 -9.93
C TRP A 28 4.30 2.32 -9.88
N ILE A 29 4.65 3.17 -8.89
CA ILE A 29 3.97 4.45 -8.65
C ILE A 29 4.80 5.64 -9.14
N ASP A 30 6.10 5.67 -8.83
CA ASP A 30 6.96 6.80 -9.17
C ASP A 30 7.16 6.93 -10.69
N PRO A 31 7.44 8.14 -11.22
CA PRO A 31 7.70 8.34 -12.65
C PRO A 31 8.87 7.50 -13.18
N GLU A 32 9.90 7.32 -12.35
CA GLU A 32 11.02 6.41 -12.56
C GLU A 32 10.99 5.38 -11.41
N PRO A 33 10.16 4.32 -11.52
CA PRO A 33 9.98 3.39 -10.42
C PRO A 33 11.17 2.43 -10.31
N PRO A 34 11.53 2.00 -9.09
CA PRO A 34 12.50 0.93 -8.93
C PRO A 34 11.96 -0.38 -9.55
N PRO A 35 12.84 -1.34 -9.89
CA PRO A 35 12.40 -2.64 -10.36
C PRO A 35 11.45 -3.33 -9.38
N VAL A 36 10.43 -4.01 -9.91
CA VAL A 36 9.56 -4.88 -9.12
C VAL A 36 10.35 -6.14 -8.75
N THR A 37 10.59 -6.36 -7.47
CA THR A 37 11.29 -7.56 -6.98
C THR A 37 10.41 -8.40 -6.07
N ALA A 38 10.63 -9.71 -6.08
CA ALA A 38 9.92 -10.65 -5.20
C ALA A 38 10.26 -10.40 -3.72
N GLU A 39 11.49 -9.95 -3.43
CA GLU A 39 11.93 -9.64 -2.07
C GLU A 39 11.18 -8.44 -1.47
N ASP A 40 11.12 -7.31 -2.19
CA ASP A 40 10.43 -6.10 -1.72
C ASP A 40 8.91 -6.34 -1.57
N THR A 41 8.28 -6.88 -2.61
CA THR A 41 6.84 -7.18 -2.58
C THR A 41 6.49 -8.25 -1.55
N GLY A 42 7.33 -9.28 -1.38
CA GLY A 42 7.17 -10.30 -0.34
C GLY A 42 7.29 -9.73 1.07
N THR A 43 8.25 -8.84 1.31
CA THR A 43 8.40 -8.12 2.58
C THR A 43 7.16 -7.30 2.91
N PHE A 44 6.60 -6.60 1.92
CA PHE A 44 5.33 -5.88 2.08
C PHE A 44 4.16 -6.83 2.40
N VAL A 45 4.04 -7.96 1.71
CA VAL A 45 2.97 -8.95 1.94
C VAL A 45 3.02 -9.48 3.37
N GLU A 46 4.20 -9.84 3.87
CA GLU A 46 4.35 -10.35 5.24
C GLU A 46 4.06 -9.29 6.30
N LEU A 47 4.46 -8.04 6.05
CA LEU A 47 4.07 -6.91 6.89
C LEU A 47 2.55 -6.74 6.94
N ALA A 48 1.88 -6.72 5.78
CA ALA A 48 0.43 -6.57 5.71
C ALA A 48 -0.31 -7.76 6.37
N ARG A 49 0.20 -8.99 6.19
CA ARG A 49 -0.32 -10.22 6.81
C ARG A 49 -0.27 -10.13 8.33
N ALA A 50 0.85 -9.70 8.89
CA ALA A 50 1.04 -9.56 10.33
C ALA A 50 0.06 -8.53 10.96
N ARG A 51 -0.35 -7.51 10.20
CA ARG A 51 -1.32 -6.50 10.66
C ARG A 51 -2.77 -6.99 10.65
N ARG A 52 -3.10 -8.05 9.90
CA ARG A 52 -4.45 -8.66 9.82
C ARG A 52 -5.55 -7.64 9.50
N PHE A 53 -5.37 -6.85 8.44
CA PHE A 53 -6.39 -5.89 8.03
C PHE A 53 -7.68 -6.59 7.59
N ASP A 54 -8.81 -6.22 8.19
CA ASP A 54 -10.13 -6.73 7.80
C ASP A 54 -10.61 -6.16 6.45
N ARG A 55 -10.13 -4.95 6.11
CA ARG A 55 -10.55 -4.23 4.90
C ARG A 55 -9.41 -3.36 4.39
N ALA A 56 -9.35 -3.19 3.08
CA ALA A 56 -8.51 -2.18 2.44
C ALA A 56 -9.30 -1.39 1.39
N LEU A 57 -9.02 -0.10 1.29
CA LEU A 57 -9.50 0.76 0.22
C LEU A 57 -8.28 1.32 -0.52
N VAL A 58 -8.16 0.99 -1.80
CA VAL A 58 -7.05 1.40 -2.65
C VAL A 58 -7.44 2.67 -3.39
N LEU A 59 -6.93 3.81 -2.94
CA LEU A 59 -7.14 5.09 -3.60
C LEU A 59 -6.06 5.30 -4.65
N THR A 60 -6.46 5.40 -5.92
CA THR A 60 -5.55 5.68 -7.03
C THR A 60 -5.90 6.98 -7.75
N SER A 61 -4.92 7.52 -8.46
CA SER A 61 -5.16 8.55 -9.48
C SER A 61 -5.54 7.91 -10.82
N PHE A 62 -6.01 8.71 -11.78
CA PHE A 62 -6.48 8.21 -13.08
C PHE A 62 -5.44 7.46 -13.93
N HIS A 63 -4.15 7.64 -13.63
CA HIS A 63 -3.05 6.96 -14.31
C HIS A 63 -2.54 5.70 -13.58
N GLN A 64 -3.12 5.38 -12.42
CA GLN A 64 -2.66 4.28 -11.58
C GLN A 64 -3.71 3.16 -11.59
N SER A 65 -3.25 1.94 -11.87
CA SER A 65 -4.07 0.75 -11.68
C SER A 65 -4.06 0.36 -10.20
N PRO A 66 -5.22 0.09 -9.57
CA PRO A 66 -5.28 -0.40 -8.21
C PRO A 66 -4.87 -1.88 -8.10
N LEU A 67 -4.85 -2.61 -9.23
CA LEU A 67 -4.68 -4.06 -9.27
C LEU A 67 -3.39 -4.57 -8.61
N PRO A 68 -2.19 -3.96 -8.81
CA PRO A 68 -0.97 -4.48 -8.21
C PRO A 68 -1.02 -4.49 -6.68
N LEU A 69 -1.49 -3.41 -6.06
CA LEU A 69 -1.62 -3.33 -4.61
C LEU A 69 -2.72 -4.27 -4.11
N ALA A 70 -3.87 -4.31 -4.79
CA ALA A 70 -4.96 -5.21 -4.44
C ALA A 70 -4.53 -6.69 -4.47
N LEU A 71 -3.69 -7.09 -5.43
CA LEU A 71 -3.15 -8.44 -5.52
C LEU A 71 -2.27 -8.78 -4.30
N LEU A 72 -1.34 -7.90 -3.92
CA LEU A 72 -0.49 -8.12 -2.74
C LEU A 72 -1.31 -8.18 -1.45
N LEU A 73 -2.32 -7.31 -1.32
CA LEU A 73 -3.23 -7.34 -0.17
C LEU A 73 -4.08 -8.63 -0.12
N ARG A 74 -4.48 -9.18 -1.27
CA ARG A 74 -5.11 -10.52 -1.33
C ARG A 74 -4.15 -11.61 -0.87
N GLN A 75 -2.88 -11.57 -1.29
CA GLN A 75 -1.88 -12.53 -0.82
C GLN A 75 -1.63 -12.42 0.69
N ALA A 76 -1.71 -11.22 1.25
CA ALA A 76 -1.65 -10.96 2.69
C ALA A 76 -2.89 -11.43 3.47
N GLY A 77 -3.95 -11.84 2.78
CA GLY A 77 -5.17 -12.39 3.40
C GLY A 77 -6.26 -11.35 3.70
N VAL A 78 -6.20 -10.15 3.12
CA VAL A 78 -7.24 -9.12 3.31
C VAL A 78 -8.56 -9.59 2.67
N PRO A 79 -9.65 -9.75 3.45
CA PRO A 79 -10.85 -10.41 2.96
C PRO A 79 -11.72 -9.50 2.08
N TRP A 80 -11.67 -8.18 2.28
CA TRP A 80 -12.38 -7.20 1.46
C TRP A 80 -11.46 -6.09 0.97
N ILE A 81 -11.50 -5.81 -0.34
CA ILE A 81 -10.69 -4.78 -0.98
C ILE A 81 -11.61 -3.99 -1.92
N GLY A 82 -11.70 -2.68 -1.70
CA GLY A 82 -12.31 -1.71 -2.62
C GLY A 82 -11.22 -0.92 -3.35
N ALA A 83 -11.54 -0.41 -4.54
CA ALA A 83 -10.68 0.45 -5.35
C ALA A 83 -11.53 1.40 -6.20
#